data_AF-A0A1W1BAC7-F1
#
_entry.id   AF-A0A1W1BAC7-F1
#
_cell.length_a   1.000
_cell.length_b   1.000
_cell.length_c   1.000
_cell.angle_alpha   90.00
_cell.angle_beta   90.00
_cell.angle_gamma   90.00
#
_symmetry.space_group_name_H-M   'P 1'
#
loop_
_entity.id
_entity.type
_entity.pdbx_description
1 polymer ?
#
loop_
_entity_poly.entity_id
_entity_poly.type
_entity_poly.pdbx_seq_one_letter_code
_entity_poly.pdbx_strand_id
1 'polypeptide(L)'
;MQWIKEQANNNNDVKIAKKLNKLTLPPKNVDEKTWNRYGILHRKYLMKYGGSFHQKASFLKIFIDFLFASEYTIKDKIKFIPTALYSLRKLWLDVISINLFFEIKKADMPVYIFQGKYDYQVSTQLAKKFIEQLEAPKKEIFIFDNSAHSPNVEEYKQFNKIVIGLISKKSNKTLGDE
;
A
#
# COMPACT_ATOMS: atom_id res chain seq x y z
N MET A 1 -4.11 -1.08 13.67
CA MET A 1 -5.00 -2.00 14.43
C MET A 1 -6.15 -1.28 15.14
N GLN A 2 -5.94 -0.11 15.76
CA GLN A 2 -7.00 0.63 16.46
C GLN A 2 -8.23 0.89 15.59
N TRP A 3 -8.04 1.42 14.38
CA TRP A 3 -9.14 1.68 13.45
C TRP A 3 -10.02 0.45 13.16
N ILE A 4 -9.41 -0.74 12.96
CA ILE A 4 -10.17 -1.99 12.72
C ILE A 4 -11.03 -2.37 13.94
N LYS A 5 -10.52 -2.13 15.16
CA LYS A 5 -11.27 -2.38 16.39
C LYS A 5 -12.46 -1.44 16.51
N GLU A 6 -12.27 -0.16 16.18
CA GLU A 6 -13.35 0.84 16.14
C GLU A 6 -14.42 0.45 15.12
N GLN A 7 -14.03 0.04 13.90
CA GLN A 7 -14.98 -0.45 12.90
C GLN A 7 -15.75 -1.69 13.36
N ALA A 8 -15.08 -2.64 14.02
CA ALA A 8 -15.75 -3.82 14.56
C ALA A 8 -16.80 -3.46 15.63
N ASN A 9 -16.50 -2.49 16.49
CA ASN A 9 -17.47 -2.02 17.49
C ASN A 9 -18.64 -1.27 16.84
N ASN A 10 -18.37 -0.35 15.90
CA ASN A 10 -19.40 0.42 15.20
C ASN A 10 -20.36 -0.47 14.39
N ASN A 11 -19.88 -1.61 13.90
CA ASN A 11 -20.67 -2.60 13.16
C ASN A 11 -21.28 -3.71 14.06
N ASN A 12 -21.16 -3.61 15.39
CA ASN A 12 -21.62 -4.62 16.34
C ASN A 12 -21.02 -6.04 16.09
N ASP A 13 -19.82 -6.13 15.53
CA ASP A 13 -19.12 -7.39 15.25
C ASP A 13 -18.43 -7.96 16.50
N VAL A 14 -19.20 -8.34 17.52
CA VAL A 14 -18.71 -8.75 18.85
C VAL A 14 -17.65 -9.86 18.79
N LYS A 15 -17.83 -10.84 17.89
CA LYS A 15 -16.86 -11.95 17.70
C LYS A 15 -15.51 -11.44 17.17
N ILE A 16 -15.52 -10.47 16.25
CA ILE A 16 -14.31 -9.90 15.66
C ILE A 16 -13.63 -8.98 16.67
N ALA A 17 -14.38 -8.13 17.37
CA ALA A 17 -13.86 -7.27 18.42
C ALA A 17 -13.12 -8.09 19.50
N LYS A 18 -13.72 -9.19 19.98
CA LYS A 18 -13.08 -10.12 20.93
C LYS A 18 -11.77 -10.71 20.38
N LYS A 19 -11.73 -11.07 19.10
CA LYS A 19 -10.52 -11.63 18.46
C LYS A 19 -9.43 -10.57 18.27
N LEU A 20 -9.79 -9.36 17.85
CA LEU A 20 -8.86 -8.25 17.66
C LEU A 20 -8.28 -7.75 18.98
N ASN A 21 -9.04 -7.80 20.07
CA ASN A 21 -8.53 -7.44 21.40
C ASN A 21 -7.42 -8.37 21.89
N LYS A 22 -7.43 -9.63 21.45
CA LYS A 22 -6.35 -10.59 21.72
C LYS A 22 -5.17 -10.48 20.77
N LEU A 23 -5.30 -9.70 19.68
CA LEU A 23 -4.26 -9.56 18.67
C LEU A 23 -3.41 -8.31 18.98
N THR A 24 -2.20 -8.52 19.46
CA THR A 24 -1.21 -7.46 19.68
C THR A 24 -0.23 -7.38 18.52
N LEU A 25 0.39 -6.20 18.33
CA LEU A 25 1.48 -6.03 17.38
C LEU A 25 2.64 -6.94 17.82
N PRO A 26 3.15 -7.83 16.95
CA PRO A 26 4.26 -8.69 17.33
C PRO A 26 5.54 -7.86 17.55
N PRO A 27 6.38 -8.19 18.53
CA PRO A 27 7.72 -7.61 18.65
C PRO A 27 8.55 -7.85 17.38
N LYS A 28 9.49 -6.97 17.05
CA LYS A 28 10.29 -7.09 15.81
C LYS A 28 11.11 -8.37 15.73
N ASN A 29 11.52 -8.93 16.86
CA ASN A 29 12.41 -10.09 16.98
C ASN A 29 11.68 -11.45 17.03
N VAL A 30 10.35 -11.49 16.87
CA VAL A 30 9.63 -12.78 16.82
C VAL A 30 9.72 -13.44 15.46
N ASP A 31 9.37 -14.71 15.43
CA ASP A 31 9.41 -15.51 14.22
C ASP A 31 8.44 -15.01 13.14
N GLU A 32 8.77 -15.34 11.91
CA GLU A 32 8.02 -14.99 10.71
C GLU A 32 6.58 -15.53 10.70
N LYS A 33 6.30 -16.71 11.28
CA LYS A 33 4.93 -17.25 11.32
C LYS A 33 4.01 -16.38 12.17
N THR A 34 4.52 -15.86 13.28
CA THR A 34 3.80 -14.92 14.15
C THR A 34 3.46 -13.63 13.39
N TRP A 35 4.42 -13.06 12.68
CA TRP A 35 4.21 -11.89 11.82
C TRP A 35 3.21 -12.15 10.69
N ASN A 36 3.33 -13.28 10.00
CA ASN A 36 2.40 -13.66 8.92
C ASN A 36 0.97 -13.81 9.45
N ARG A 37 0.78 -14.47 10.60
CA ARG A 37 -0.54 -14.63 11.22
C ARG A 37 -1.15 -13.27 11.57
N TYR A 38 -0.36 -12.36 12.14
CA TYR A 38 -0.80 -11.00 12.42
C TYR A 38 -1.19 -10.27 11.14
N GLY A 39 -0.32 -10.30 10.11
CA GLY A 39 -0.54 -9.63 8.83
C GLY A 39 -1.79 -10.11 8.10
N ILE A 40 -2.01 -11.43 8.04
CA ILE A 40 -3.19 -12.03 7.40
C ILE A 40 -4.48 -11.59 8.10
N LEU A 41 -4.51 -11.63 9.44
CA LEU A 41 -5.69 -11.19 10.20
C LEU A 41 -5.94 -9.69 10.04
N HIS A 42 -4.87 -8.88 10.12
CA HIS A 42 -4.96 -7.44 9.92
C HIS A 42 -5.55 -7.10 8.55
N ARG A 43 -4.98 -7.66 7.47
CA ARG A 43 -5.44 -7.42 6.09
C ARG A 43 -6.87 -7.92 5.87
N LYS A 44 -7.22 -9.10 6.40
CA LYS A 44 -8.58 -9.63 6.30
C LYS A 44 -9.64 -8.66 6.84
N TYR A 45 -9.41 -8.10 8.02
CA TYR A 45 -10.38 -7.20 8.64
C TYR A 45 -10.31 -5.77 8.07
N LEU A 46 -9.14 -5.29 7.61
CA LEU A 46 -9.06 -4.06 6.82
C LEU A 46 -9.92 -4.13 5.56
N MET A 47 -9.81 -5.23 4.81
CA MET A 47 -10.62 -5.45 3.61
C MET A 47 -12.12 -5.51 3.96
N LYS A 48 -12.49 -6.20 5.05
CA LYS A 48 -13.90 -6.26 5.49
C LYS A 48 -14.50 -4.87 5.73
N TYR A 49 -13.75 -3.96 6.35
CA TYR A 49 -14.26 -2.64 6.75
C TYR A 49 -13.94 -1.52 5.76
N GLY A 50 -13.38 -1.83 4.59
CA GLY A 50 -13.11 -0.85 3.55
C GLY A 50 -11.82 -0.03 3.71
N GLY A 51 -10.92 -0.46 4.60
CA GLY A 51 -9.64 0.23 4.87
C GLY A 51 -8.48 -0.22 3.98
N SER A 52 -8.71 -1.19 3.10
CA SER A 52 -7.76 -1.64 2.05
C SER A 52 -8.28 -1.35 0.66
N PHE A 53 -9.58 -1.51 0.43
CA PHE A 53 -10.31 -1.05 -0.75
C PHE A 53 -11.54 -0.32 -0.23
N HIS A 54 -11.75 0.93 -0.65
CA HIS A 54 -12.83 1.76 -0.18
C HIS A 54 -14.08 1.62 -1.06
N GLN A 55 -13.91 1.59 -2.38
CA GLN A 55 -14.99 1.43 -3.34
C GLN A 55 -15.29 -0.05 -3.65
N LYS A 56 -16.21 -0.31 -4.59
CA LYS A 56 -16.53 -1.67 -5.11
C LYS A 56 -15.34 -2.39 -5.76
N ALA A 57 -14.19 -1.74 -5.91
CA ALA A 57 -12.96 -2.42 -6.29
C ALA A 57 -12.63 -3.50 -5.26
N SER A 58 -12.21 -4.67 -5.73
CA SER A 58 -11.87 -5.77 -4.85
C SER A 58 -10.58 -6.43 -5.32
N PHE A 59 -9.87 -7.04 -4.37
CA PHE A 59 -8.74 -7.90 -4.67
C PHE A 59 -9.08 -8.99 -5.69
N LEU A 60 -10.33 -9.51 -5.66
CA LEU A 60 -10.80 -10.49 -6.62
C LEU A 60 -10.76 -9.95 -8.06
N LYS A 61 -11.20 -8.70 -8.28
CA LYS A 61 -11.14 -8.09 -9.61
C LYS A 61 -9.69 -7.97 -10.09
N ILE A 62 -8.79 -7.49 -9.25
CA ILE A 62 -7.35 -7.37 -9.58
C ILE A 62 -6.77 -8.75 -9.93
N PHE A 63 -7.12 -9.77 -9.15
CA PHE A 63 -6.66 -11.13 -9.40
C PHE A 63 -7.19 -11.70 -10.72
N ILE A 64 -8.47 -11.45 -11.05
CA ILE A 64 -9.05 -11.82 -12.35
C ILE A 64 -8.33 -11.08 -13.48
N ASP A 65 -8.14 -9.77 -13.37
CA ASP A 65 -7.43 -8.97 -14.36
C ASP A 65 -6.00 -9.51 -14.58
N PHE A 66 -5.29 -9.89 -13.51
CA PHE A 66 -3.97 -10.54 -13.57
C PHE A 66 -3.99 -11.89 -14.31
N LEU A 67 -5.02 -12.72 -14.11
CA LEU A 67 -5.14 -14.00 -14.79
C LEU A 67 -5.35 -13.84 -16.31
N PHE A 68 -6.00 -12.75 -16.74
CA PHE A 68 -6.26 -12.46 -18.15
C PHE A 68 -5.21 -11.57 -18.81
N ALA A 69 -4.33 -10.93 -18.03
CA ALA A 69 -3.22 -10.12 -18.55
C ALA A 69 -2.29 -10.95 -19.45
N SER A 70 -1.97 -10.42 -20.63
CA SER A 70 -1.12 -11.07 -21.64
C SER A 70 0.36 -10.85 -21.37
N GLU A 71 0.70 -9.85 -20.55
CA GLU A 71 2.04 -9.50 -20.11
C GLU A 71 2.66 -10.57 -19.19
N TYR A 72 1.83 -11.46 -18.62
CA TYR A 72 2.27 -12.54 -17.74
C TYR A 72 2.13 -13.90 -18.41
N THR A 73 3.19 -14.70 -18.35
CA THR A 73 3.16 -16.07 -18.84
C THR A 73 2.29 -16.96 -17.94
N ILE A 74 1.85 -18.11 -18.45
CA ILE A 74 1.14 -19.12 -17.65
C ILE A 74 1.99 -19.55 -16.44
N LYS A 75 3.31 -19.65 -16.62
CA LYS A 75 4.26 -19.99 -15.55
C LYS A 75 4.28 -18.92 -14.44
N ASP A 76 4.21 -17.64 -14.79
CA ASP A 76 4.15 -16.55 -13.81
C ASP A 76 2.86 -16.63 -12.99
N LYS A 77 1.73 -16.87 -13.67
CA LYS A 77 0.41 -17.02 -13.03
C LYS A 77 0.39 -18.16 -12.02
N ILE A 78 0.95 -19.33 -12.38
CA ILE A 78 1.04 -20.49 -11.48
C ILE A 78 1.98 -20.21 -10.30
N LYS A 79 3.12 -19.54 -10.56
CA LYS A 79 4.14 -19.32 -9.54
C LYS A 79 3.88 -18.12 -8.63
N PHE A 80 2.96 -17.22 -8.99
CA PHE A 80 2.72 -15.96 -8.31
C PHE A 80 2.50 -16.09 -6.79
N ILE A 81 1.58 -16.93 -6.35
CA ILE A 81 1.27 -17.07 -4.92
C ILE A 81 2.44 -17.72 -4.13
N PRO A 82 3.01 -18.85 -4.57
CA PRO A 82 4.18 -19.43 -3.90
C PRO A 82 5.37 -18.47 -3.80
N THR A 83 5.67 -17.70 -4.86
CA THR A 83 6.80 -16.75 -4.85
C THR A 83 6.50 -15.55 -3.98
N ALA A 84 5.28 -15.01 -3.98
CA ALA A 84 4.89 -13.92 -3.08
C ALA A 84 5.02 -14.33 -1.60
N LEU A 85 4.59 -15.55 -1.24
CA LEU A 85 4.74 -16.08 0.11
C LEU A 85 6.21 -16.33 0.47
N TYR A 86 7.01 -16.80 -0.48
CA TYR A 86 8.45 -16.98 -0.28
C TYR A 86 9.16 -15.64 0.01
N SER A 87 8.87 -14.60 -0.79
CA SER A 87 9.45 -13.27 -0.59
C SER A 87 9.00 -12.66 0.73
N LEU A 88 7.70 -12.77 1.07
CA LEU A 88 7.19 -12.33 2.37
C LEU A 88 7.96 -13.00 3.50
N ARG A 89 8.10 -14.33 3.44
CA ARG A 89 8.85 -15.10 4.44
C ARG A 89 10.27 -14.63 4.63
N LYS A 90 10.98 -14.40 3.52
CA LYS A 90 12.42 -14.15 3.55
C LYS A 90 12.78 -12.70 3.85
N LEU A 91 11.95 -11.75 3.44
CA LEU A 91 12.28 -10.32 3.47
C LEU A 91 11.50 -9.54 4.53
N TRP A 92 10.47 -10.13 5.15
CA TRP A 92 9.60 -9.36 6.05
C TRP A 92 10.33 -8.78 7.25
N LEU A 93 11.25 -9.54 7.86
CA LEU A 93 12.03 -9.05 9.01
C LEU A 93 12.91 -7.85 8.63
N ASP A 94 13.51 -7.87 7.43
CA ASP A 94 14.29 -6.74 6.93
C ASP A 94 13.39 -5.51 6.73
N VAL A 95 12.23 -5.69 6.08
CA VAL A 95 11.25 -4.62 5.82
C VAL A 95 10.80 -3.92 7.11
N ILE A 96 10.52 -4.67 8.19
CA ILE A 96 10.07 -4.06 9.46
C ILE A 96 11.22 -3.52 10.33
N SER A 97 12.46 -3.93 10.03
CA SER A 97 13.65 -3.44 10.74
C SER A 97 14.08 -2.06 10.23
N ILE A 98 13.92 -1.82 8.94
CA ILE A 98 14.33 -0.58 8.26
C ILE A 98 13.45 0.60 8.67
N ASN A 99 14.08 1.73 8.94
CA ASN A 99 13.40 3.00 9.11
C ASN A 99 13.83 3.99 8.02
N LEU A 100 12.99 4.13 7.00
CA LEU A 100 13.27 5.03 5.87
C LEU A 100 13.45 6.48 6.28
N PHE A 101 12.95 6.90 7.45
CA PHE A 101 13.22 8.25 7.95
C PHE A 101 14.72 8.49 8.15
N PHE A 102 15.49 7.47 8.52
CA PHE A 102 16.93 7.57 8.73
C PHE A 102 17.72 7.13 7.50
N GLU A 103 17.29 6.06 6.85
CA GLU A 103 18.03 5.49 5.70
C GLU A 103 17.98 6.37 4.45
N ILE A 104 16.88 7.10 4.23
CA ILE A 104 16.68 7.89 3.01
C ILE A 104 16.42 9.35 3.38
N LYS A 105 17.50 10.15 3.34
CA LYS A 105 17.45 11.60 3.55
C LYS A 105 17.36 12.39 2.25
N LYS A 106 17.94 11.86 1.17
CA LYS A 106 18.00 12.50 -0.14
C LYS A 106 17.69 11.51 -1.26
N ALA A 107 17.02 11.99 -2.29
CA ALA A 107 16.82 11.31 -3.56
C ALA A 107 17.26 12.23 -4.70
N ASP A 108 18.10 11.74 -5.61
CA ASP A 108 18.58 12.53 -6.77
C ASP A 108 17.55 12.62 -7.91
N MET A 109 16.33 12.14 -7.67
CA MET A 109 15.23 12.10 -8.62
C MET A 109 13.95 12.66 -8.02
N PRO A 110 13.01 13.18 -8.83
CA PRO A 110 11.69 13.56 -8.35
C PRO A 110 10.95 12.40 -7.67
N VAL A 111 10.30 12.67 -6.54
CA VAL A 111 9.56 11.67 -5.76
C VAL A 111 8.09 12.05 -5.63
N TYR A 112 7.20 11.15 -6.04
CA TYR A 112 5.75 11.37 -5.97
C TYR A 112 5.10 10.23 -5.20
N ILE A 113 4.32 10.56 -4.17
CA ILE A 113 3.56 9.57 -3.39
C ILE A 113 2.07 9.68 -3.76
N PHE A 114 1.43 8.55 -4.03
CA PHE A 114 -0.01 8.46 -4.31
C PHE A 114 -0.67 7.69 -3.17
N GLN A 115 -1.62 8.32 -2.48
CA GLN A 115 -2.19 7.78 -1.25
C GLN A 115 -3.71 7.95 -1.23
N GLY A 116 -4.45 6.89 -0.93
CA GLY A 116 -5.89 6.99 -0.72
C GLY A 116 -6.22 7.55 0.66
N LYS A 117 -7.27 8.37 0.74
CA LYS A 117 -7.76 8.96 2.00
C LYS A 117 -8.23 7.90 3.00
N TYR A 118 -8.71 6.77 2.51
CA TYR A 118 -9.22 5.65 3.31
C TYR A 118 -8.21 4.49 3.43
N ASP A 119 -6.93 4.72 3.12
CA ASP A 119 -5.91 3.71 3.35
C ASP A 119 -5.59 3.63 4.85
N TYR A 120 -6.02 2.53 5.46
CA TYR A 120 -5.69 2.17 6.83
C TYR A 120 -4.72 0.98 6.90
N GLN A 121 -4.20 0.56 5.74
CA GLN A 121 -3.09 -0.37 5.64
C GLN A 121 -1.75 0.35 5.85
N VAL A 122 -1.60 1.57 5.34
CA VAL A 122 -0.44 2.44 5.51
C VAL A 122 -0.88 3.80 6.09
N SER A 123 -0.05 4.42 6.93
CA SER A 123 -0.39 5.71 7.52
C SER A 123 -0.10 6.86 6.54
N THR A 124 -1.18 7.52 6.07
CA THR A 124 -1.09 8.77 5.30
C THR A 124 -0.30 9.85 6.05
N GLN A 125 -0.40 9.90 7.38
CA GLN A 125 0.37 10.86 8.18
C GLN A 125 1.87 10.55 8.14
N LEU A 126 2.27 9.27 8.21
CA LEU A 126 3.68 8.89 8.09
C LEU A 126 4.21 9.16 6.67
N ALA A 127 3.42 8.89 5.63
CA ALA A 127 3.79 9.20 4.25
C ALA A 127 4.03 10.71 4.05
N LYS A 128 3.15 11.57 4.59
CA LYS A 128 3.32 13.04 4.59
C LYS A 128 4.61 13.46 5.30
N LYS A 129 4.83 12.98 6.51
CA LYS A 129 6.07 13.27 7.26
C LYS A 129 7.32 12.82 6.53
N PHE A 130 7.27 11.64 5.90
CA PHE A 130 8.41 11.11 5.14
C PHE A 130 8.74 11.98 3.94
N ILE A 131 7.75 12.37 3.13
CA ILE A 131 8.03 13.21 1.95
C ILE A 131 8.42 14.65 2.35
N GLU A 132 7.88 15.17 3.45
CA GLU A 132 8.26 16.48 3.99
C GLU A 132 9.74 16.51 4.38
N GLN A 133 10.27 15.47 5.04
CA GLN A 133 11.68 15.42 5.42
C GLN A 133 12.64 15.09 4.25
N LEU A 134 12.16 14.48 3.17
CA LEU A 134 13.00 13.98 2.09
C LEU A 134 13.54 15.14 1.22
N GLU A 135 14.85 15.23 1.03
CA GLU A 135 15.44 16.13 0.05
C GLU A 135 15.33 15.53 -1.35
N ALA A 136 14.69 16.22 -2.29
CA ALA A 136 14.57 15.77 -3.67
C ALA A 136 14.41 16.97 -4.62
N PRO A 137 14.82 16.88 -5.90
CA PRO A 137 14.65 17.94 -6.89
C PRO A 137 13.19 18.41 -7.04
N LYS A 138 12.25 17.48 -6.84
CA LYS A 138 10.82 17.77 -6.73
C LYS A 138 10.16 16.68 -5.89
N LYS A 139 9.20 17.07 -5.05
CA LYS A 139 8.47 16.14 -4.20
C LYS A 139 7.02 16.57 -4.04
N GLU A 140 6.10 15.63 -4.16
CA GLU A 140 4.66 15.91 -4.05
C GLU A 140 3.91 14.65 -3.58
N ILE A 141 2.85 14.85 -2.81
CA ILE A 141 1.95 13.78 -2.38
C ILE A 141 0.54 14.06 -2.88
N PHE A 142 -0.04 13.10 -3.59
CA PHE A 142 -1.39 13.16 -4.12
C PHE A 142 -2.31 12.32 -3.23
N ILE A 143 -3.27 13.00 -2.59
CA ILE A 143 -4.31 12.34 -1.79
C ILE A 143 -5.56 12.14 -2.66
N PHE A 144 -6.05 10.91 -2.69
CA PHE A 144 -7.20 10.52 -3.47
C PHE A 144 -8.41 10.34 -2.54
N ASP A 145 -9.44 11.16 -2.75
CA ASP A 145 -10.55 11.31 -1.79
C ASP A 145 -11.48 10.11 -1.72
N ASN A 146 -11.49 9.24 -2.72
CA ASN A 146 -12.44 8.12 -2.82
C ASN A 146 -11.72 6.76 -2.96
N SER A 147 -10.52 6.62 -2.41
CA SER A 147 -9.76 5.38 -2.48
C SER A 147 -9.05 5.06 -1.17
N ALA A 148 -8.69 3.78 -1.03
CA ALA A 148 -7.86 3.25 0.04
C ALA A 148 -6.47 2.90 -0.49
N HIS A 149 -6.05 1.63 -0.36
CA HIS A 149 -4.67 1.23 -0.58
C HIS A 149 -4.25 1.19 -2.06
N SER A 150 -5.19 1.29 -3.00
CA SER A 150 -4.89 1.19 -4.43
C SER A 150 -5.57 2.29 -5.26
N PRO A 151 -5.16 3.56 -5.13
CA PRO A 151 -5.72 4.67 -5.92
C PRO A 151 -5.61 4.46 -7.43
N ASN A 152 -4.56 3.77 -7.88
CA ASN A 152 -4.36 3.40 -9.29
C ASN A 152 -5.45 2.45 -9.83
N VAL A 153 -6.15 1.73 -8.95
CA VAL A 153 -7.27 0.84 -9.31
C VAL A 153 -8.60 1.53 -9.05
N GLU A 154 -8.77 2.13 -7.89
CA GLU A 154 -10.04 2.71 -7.43
C GLU A 154 -10.37 4.03 -8.13
N GLU A 155 -9.36 4.83 -8.47
CA GLU A 155 -9.48 6.15 -9.10
C GLU A 155 -8.56 6.27 -10.32
N TYR A 156 -8.46 5.19 -11.12
CA TYR A 156 -7.52 5.05 -12.23
C TYR A 156 -7.53 6.22 -13.24
N LYS A 157 -8.69 6.84 -13.51
CA LYS A 157 -8.78 7.99 -14.41
C LYS A 157 -7.99 9.19 -13.88
N GLN A 158 -8.18 9.51 -12.60
CA GLN A 158 -7.48 10.61 -11.94
C GLN A 158 -5.99 10.27 -11.77
N PHE A 159 -5.69 9.02 -11.39
CA PHE A 159 -4.31 8.53 -11.28
C PHE A 159 -3.56 8.70 -12.61
N ASN A 160 -4.13 8.20 -13.71
CA ASN A 160 -3.53 8.30 -15.04
C ASN A 160 -3.37 9.75 -15.49
N LYS A 161 -4.36 10.61 -15.24
CA LYS A 161 -4.27 12.05 -15.54
C LYS A 161 -3.07 12.70 -14.84
N ILE A 162 -2.86 12.39 -13.56
CA ILE A 162 -1.72 12.93 -12.80
C ILE A 162 -0.40 12.38 -13.37
N VAL A 163 -0.27 11.06 -13.53
CA VAL A 163 0.97 10.43 -14.02
C VAL A 163 1.36 10.95 -15.40
N ILE A 164 0.42 10.97 -16.36
CA ILE A 164 0.66 11.50 -17.71
C ILE A 164 1.07 12.98 -17.62
N GLY A 165 0.37 13.79 -16.82
CA GLY A 165 0.70 15.19 -16.62
C GLY A 165 2.11 15.42 -16.03
N LEU A 166 2.58 14.55 -15.13
CA LEU A 166 3.92 14.62 -14.57
C LEU A 166 5.00 14.29 -15.61
N ILE A 167 4.74 13.32 -16.48
CA ILE A 167 5.67 12.88 -17.53
C ILE A 167 5.75 13.92 -18.65
N SER A 168 4.61 14.45 -19.12
CA SER A 168 4.58 15.45 -20.21
C SER A 168 5.20 16.81 -19.80
N LYS A 169 5.12 17.19 -18.52
CA LYS A 169 5.83 18.39 -18.03
C LYS A 169 7.35 18.23 -18.04
N LYS A 170 7.87 16.99 -18.02
CA LYS A 170 9.30 16.70 -18.08
C LYS A 170 9.82 16.77 -19.52
N SER A 171 9.04 16.32 -20.51
CA SER A 171 9.44 16.35 -21.94
C SER A 171 9.57 17.76 -22.52
N ASN A 172 8.77 18.71 -22.02
CA ASN A 172 8.82 20.10 -22.50
C ASN A 172 9.98 20.91 -21.93
N LYS A 173 10.76 20.36 -20.99
CA LYS A 173 11.92 21.03 -20.38
C LYS A 173 13.27 20.63 -21.01
N THR A 174 13.25 19.73 -22.00
CA THR A 174 14.44 19.18 -22.69
C THR A 174 14.54 19.58 -24.17
N LEU A 175 13.75 20.56 -24.63
CA LEU A 175 13.72 21.00 -26.04
C LEU A 175 13.95 22.51 -26.23
N GLY A 176 14.53 23.18 -25.25
CA GLY A 176 14.93 24.58 -25.37
C GLY A 176 15.97 24.88 -24.32
N ASP A 177 17.23 24.65 -24.68
CA ASP A 177 18.46 25.29 -24.20
C ASP A 177 19.66 24.47 -24.67
N GLU A 178 19.90 24.43 -25.99
CA GLU A 178 21.23 24.37 -26.65
C GLU A 178 21.11 25.02 -28.03
#